data_AF-A0A914CC97-F1
#
_entry.id   AF-A0A914CC97-F1
#
_cell.length_a   1.000
_cell.length_b   1.000
_cell.length_c   1.000
_cell.angle_alpha   90.00
_cell.angle_beta   90.00
_cell.angle_gamma   90.00
#
_symmetry.space_group_name_H-M   'P 1'
#
loop_
_entity.id
_entity.type
_entity.pdbx_description
1 polymer ?
#
loop_
_entity_poly.entity_id
_entity_poly.type
_entity_poly.pdbx_seq_one_letter_code
_entity_poly.pdbx_strand_id
1 'polypeptide(L)'
;MEENLKEIAKFSKRDAEAFPKYEDYMMCIGKTIEGIYDQEPLNLDSSRSKLQNLKKLYTFYKSMKHISINDAKTLQEVMFTSVAKVLNRWFENDIIKGTLSYDGVIGVPYGPYNDGTGYVLLNYVIGSVSEIPGVWGIVYGGMGSVSNAIASAAQSFGAELYTECVTIYSIIDVAKELGAIASLSRIDTAFKGGISLKEISTTVQGCHLYSYVY
;
A
#
# COMPACT_ATOMS: atom_id res chain seq x y z
N MET A 1 6.28 -25.63 -5.29
CA MET A 1 5.63 -25.87 -6.60
C MET A 1 5.10 -27.30 -6.71
N GLU A 2 5.93 -28.35 -6.62
CA GLU A 2 5.45 -29.74 -6.77
C GLU A 2 4.32 -30.15 -5.81
N GLU A 3 4.40 -29.74 -4.54
CA GLU A 3 3.33 -29.99 -3.56
C GLU A 3 2.02 -29.30 -3.95
N ASN A 4 2.06 -28.03 -4.34
CA ASN A 4 0.87 -27.30 -4.81
C ASN A 4 0.21 -28.02 -5.99
N LEU A 5 1.01 -28.52 -6.96
CA LEU A 5 0.49 -29.26 -8.10
C LEU A 5 -0.18 -30.57 -7.68
N LYS A 6 0.40 -31.30 -6.73
CA LYS A 6 -0.20 -32.54 -6.18
C LYS A 6 -1.53 -32.25 -5.48
N GLU A 7 -1.61 -31.17 -4.71
CA GLU A 7 -2.85 -30.77 -4.03
C GLU A 7 -3.93 -30.32 -5.01
N ILE A 8 -3.59 -29.50 -6.00
CA ILE A 8 -4.53 -29.07 -7.05
C ILE A 8 -5.02 -30.27 -7.87
N ALA A 9 -4.13 -31.21 -8.19
CA ALA A 9 -4.47 -32.40 -8.98
C ALA A 9 -5.48 -33.34 -8.28
N LYS A 10 -5.67 -33.23 -6.97
CA LYS A 10 -6.75 -33.93 -6.24
C LYS A 10 -8.14 -33.43 -6.66
N PHE A 11 -8.24 -32.17 -7.11
CA PHE A 11 -9.49 -31.51 -7.51
C PHE A 11 -9.64 -31.42 -9.03
N SER A 12 -8.58 -31.04 -9.75
CA SER A 12 -8.52 -31.10 -11.22
C SER A 12 -7.09 -31.25 -11.72
N LYS A 13 -6.85 -32.28 -12.53
CA LYS A 13 -5.56 -32.48 -13.21
C LYS A 13 -5.27 -31.40 -14.25
N ARG A 14 -6.32 -30.95 -14.95
CA ARG A 14 -6.21 -29.89 -15.96
C ARG A 14 -5.79 -28.58 -15.33
N ASP A 15 -6.39 -28.23 -14.18
CA ASP A 15 -6.02 -27.02 -13.45
C ASP A 15 -4.61 -27.12 -12.88
N ALA A 16 -4.17 -28.30 -12.44
CA ALA A 16 -2.79 -28.52 -12.03
C ALA A 16 -1.80 -28.31 -13.19
N GLU A 17 -2.12 -28.76 -14.40
CA GLU A 17 -1.29 -28.51 -15.60
C GLU A 17 -1.30 -27.05 -16.05
N ALA A 18 -2.39 -26.32 -15.78
CA ALA A 18 -2.53 -24.90 -16.11
C ALA A 18 -1.82 -23.99 -15.09
N PHE A 19 -1.73 -24.41 -13.82
CA PHE A 19 -1.23 -23.59 -12.72
C PHE A 19 0.17 -23.00 -12.94
N PRO A 20 1.20 -23.76 -13.39
CA PRO A 20 2.51 -23.18 -13.68
C PRO A 20 2.48 -22.10 -14.77
N LYS A 21 1.64 -22.31 -15.80
CA LYS A 21 1.49 -21.35 -16.91
C LYS A 21 0.80 -20.07 -16.45
N TYR A 22 -0.15 -20.19 -15.52
CA TYR A 22 -0.78 -19.07 -14.86
C TYR A 22 0.22 -18.27 -14.02
N GLU A 23 1.05 -18.94 -13.21
CA GLU A 23 2.11 -18.30 -12.42
C GLU A 23 3.11 -17.55 -13.32
N ASP A 24 3.59 -18.20 -14.40
CA ASP A 24 4.48 -17.55 -15.38
C ASP A 24 3.82 -16.34 -16.04
N TYR A 25 2.54 -16.45 -16.39
CA TYR A 25 1.74 -15.36 -16.96
C TYR A 25 1.64 -14.18 -15.99
N MET A 26 1.31 -14.45 -14.73
CA MET A 26 1.21 -13.42 -13.69
C MET A 26 2.57 -12.77 -13.40
N MET A 27 3.64 -13.55 -13.31
CA MET A 27 5.01 -13.04 -13.13
C MET A 27 5.45 -12.14 -14.30
N CYS A 28 5.08 -12.48 -15.54
CA CYS A 28 5.37 -11.65 -16.71
C CYS A 28 4.72 -10.27 -16.60
N ILE A 29 3.46 -10.22 -16.17
CA ILE A 29 2.72 -8.97 -15.97
C ILE A 29 3.29 -8.20 -14.77
N GLY A 30 3.67 -8.88 -13.69
CA GLY A 30 4.29 -8.26 -12.52
C GLY A 30 5.58 -7.49 -12.87
N LYS A 31 6.48 -8.12 -13.64
CA LYS A 31 7.71 -7.49 -14.15
C LYS A 31 7.45 -6.24 -15.01
N THR A 32 6.32 -6.21 -15.69
CA THR A 32 5.90 -5.09 -16.53
C THR A 32 5.58 -3.85 -15.68
N ILE A 33 4.99 -4.04 -14.49
CA ILE A 33 4.63 -2.93 -13.58
C ILE A 33 5.77 -2.52 -12.66
N GLU A 34 6.63 -3.44 -12.25
CA GLU A 34 7.70 -3.17 -11.27
C GLU A 34 8.52 -1.92 -11.63
N GLY A 35 8.89 -1.76 -12.91
CA GLY A 35 9.63 -0.58 -13.39
C GLY A 35 8.83 0.73 -13.44
N ILE A 36 7.51 0.68 -13.26
CA ILE A 36 6.59 1.82 -13.24
C ILE A 36 6.22 2.21 -11.80
N TYR A 37 6.12 1.23 -10.90
CA TYR A 37 5.54 1.43 -9.56
C TYR A 37 6.32 2.42 -8.69
N ASP A 38 7.65 2.36 -8.74
CA ASP A 38 8.53 3.27 -7.98
C ASP A 38 8.87 4.58 -8.71
N GLN A 39 8.26 4.82 -9.89
CA GLN A 39 8.52 6.05 -10.64
C GLN A 39 7.66 7.20 -10.13
N GLU A 40 8.28 8.37 -10.01
CA GLU A 40 7.54 9.60 -9.71
C GLU A 40 6.49 9.85 -10.81
N PRO A 41 5.20 10.05 -10.47
CA PRO A 41 4.18 10.32 -11.47
C PRO A 41 4.53 11.57 -12.28
N LEU A 42 4.17 11.54 -13.57
CA LEU A 42 4.36 12.70 -14.44
C LEU A 42 3.50 13.86 -13.91
N ASN A 43 4.14 14.88 -13.36
CA ASN A 43 3.48 16.13 -13.04
C ASN A 43 3.07 16.82 -14.35
N LEU A 44 1.79 16.70 -14.69
CA LEU A 44 1.18 17.39 -15.83
C LEU A 44 0.96 18.89 -15.55
N ASP A 45 1.27 19.35 -14.33
CA ASP A 45 1.15 20.75 -13.97
C ASP A 45 2.27 21.58 -14.64
N SER A 46 1.83 22.59 -15.37
CA SER A 46 2.58 23.29 -16.42
C SER A 46 3.67 24.25 -15.92
N SER A 47 3.92 24.28 -14.60
CA SER A 47 4.72 25.32 -13.94
C SER A 47 6.20 24.95 -13.71
N ARG A 48 6.61 23.68 -13.88
CA ARG A 48 8.04 23.28 -13.79
C ARG A 48 8.71 23.17 -15.16
N SER A 49 10.02 23.44 -15.18
CA SER A 49 10.93 23.39 -16.32
C SER A 49 10.61 22.25 -17.31
N LYS A 50 10.31 22.61 -18.57
CA LYS A 50 10.09 21.68 -19.70
C LYS A 50 11.20 20.61 -19.82
N LEU A 51 12.44 20.93 -19.41
CA LEU A 51 13.57 20.01 -19.41
C LEU A 51 13.43 18.88 -18.38
N GLN A 52 12.87 19.15 -17.19
CA GLN A 52 12.64 18.13 -16.17
C GLN A 52 11.56 17.15 -16.61
N ASN A 53 10.48 17.65 -17.23
CA ASN A 53 9.43 16.80 -17.79
C ASN A 53 9.93 15.93 -18.96
N LEU A 54 10.82 16.45 -19.82
CA LEU A 54 11.45 15.66 -20.88
C LEU A 54 12.34 14.54 -20.32
N LYS A 55 13.12 14.79 -19.26
CA LYS A 55 13.92 13.75 -18.60
C LYS A 55 13.03 12.68 -17.99
N LYS A 56 11.95 13.06 -17.30
CA LYS A 56 10.98 12.11 -16.72
C LYS A 56 10.29 11.28 -17.80
N LEU A 57 9.87 11.90 -18.89
CA LEU A 57 9.28 11.21 -20.03
C LEU A 57 10.27 10.23 -20.68
N TYR A 58 11.55 10.61 -20.78
CA TYR A 58 12.59 9.71 -21.27
C TYR A 58 12.83 8.53 -20.32
N THR A 59 12.87 8.76 -19.00
CA THR A 59 12.98 7.70 -17.99
C THR A 59 11.80 6.74 -18.06
N PHE A 60 10.58 7.26 -18.17
CA PHE A 60 9.36 6.48 -18.34
C PHE A 60 9.37 5.68 -19.67
N TYR A 61 9.78 6.32 -20.77
CA TYR A 61 9.95 5.62 -22.05
C TYR A 61 10.99 4.50 -21.93
N LYS A 62 12.11 4.75 -21.24
CA LYS A 62 13.18 3.76 -21.04
C LYS A 62 12.73 2.59 -20.17
N SER A 63 11.88 2.79 -19.15
CA SER A 63 11.32 1.70 -18.36
C SER A 63 10.29 0.90 -19.16
N MET A 64 9.53 1.57 -20.03
CA MET A 64 8.53 0.94 -20.89
C MET A 64 9.09 0.25 -22.14
N LYS A 65 10.33 0.57 -22.58
CA LYS A 65 10.88 0.08 -23.86
C LYS A 65 11.04 -1.44 -23.95
N HIS A 66 11.10 -2.12 -22.81
CA HIS A 66 11.24 -3.57 -22.72
C HIS A 66 9.89 -4.30 -22.67
N ILE A 67 8.79 -3.57 -22.57
CA ILE A 67 7.44 -4.11 -22.50
C ILE A 67 6.94 -4.35 -23.92
N SER A 68 6.60 -5.61 -24.23
CA SER A 68 5.95 -5.95 -25.50
C SER A 68 4.56 -5.30 -25.58
N ILE A 69 4.10 -4.98 -26.79
CA ILE A 69 2.72 -4.51 -27.03
C ILE A 69 1.70 -5.55 -26.52
N ASN A 70 2.03 -6.84 -26.60
CA ASN A 70 1.16 -7.89 -26.08
C ASN A 70 1.09 -7.84 -24.55
N ASP A 71 2.23 -7.67 -23.86
CA ASP A 71 2.27 -7.57 -22.40
C ASP A 71 1.52 -6.33 -21.90
N ALA A 72 1.62 -5.21 -22.61
CA ALA A 72 0.88 -3.99 -22.30
C ALA A 72 -0.65 -4.18 -22.44
N LYS A 73 -1.10 -4.90 -23.48
CA LYS A 73 -2.52 -5.25 -23.65
C LYS A 73 -3.01 -6.18 -22.55
N THR A 74 -2.20 -7.19 -22.21
CA THR A 74 -2.50 -8.13 -21.14
C THR A 74 -2.59 -7.41 -19.79
N LEU A 75 -1.65 -6.52 -19.51
CA LEU A 75 -1.66 -5.66 -18.35
C LEU A 75 -2.94 -4.82 -18.28
N GLN A 76 -3.28 -4.12 -19.36
CA GLN A 76 -4.51 -3.32 -19.44
C GLN A 76 -5.75 -4.17 -19.16
N GLU A 77 -5.82 -5.36 -19.74
CA GLU A 77 -6.94 -6.26 -19.56
C GLU A 77 -7.09 -6.73 -18.10
N VAL A 78 -6.00 -7.18 -17.48
CA VAL A 78 -6.02 -7.62 -16.07
C VAL A 78 -6.32 -6.46 -15.13
N MET A 79 -5.77 -5.28 -15.39
CA MET A 79 -5.93 -4.09 -14.54
C MET A 79 -7.40 -3.64 -14.44
N PHE A 80 -8.15 -3.68 -15.54
CA PHE A 80 -9.51 -3.13 -15.59
C PHE A 80 -10.61 -4.18 -15.46
N THR A 81 -10.27 -5.47 -15.35
CA THR A 81 -11.27 -6.53 -15.22
C THR A 81 -11.37 -7.08 -13.80
N SER A 82 -12.27 -8.04 -13.58
CA SER A 82 -12.44 -8.72 -12.30
C SER A 82 -11.50 -9.91 -12.17
N VAL A 83 -11.07 -10.21 -10.94
CA VAL A 83 -10.23 -11.38 -10.65
C VAL A 83 -10.91 -12.68 -11.10
N ALA A 84 -12.24 -12.78 -10.94
CA ALA A 84 -13.01 -13.92 -11.43
C ALA A 84 -12.87 -14.11 -12.95
N LYS A 85 -12.87 -13.03 -13.75
CA LYS A 85 -12.72 -13.12 -15.21
C LYS A 85 -11.31 -13.57 -15.61
N VAL A 86 -10.29 -13.14 -14.87
CA VAL A 86 -8.91 -13.60 -15.07
C VAL A 86 -8.82 -15.10 -14.77
N LEU A 87 -9.29 -15.54 -13.60
CA LEU A 87 -9.19 -16.93 -13.16
C LEU A 87 -10.02 -17.90 -14.01
N ASN A 88 -11.21 -17.51 -14.46
CA ASN A 88 -12.06 -18.32 -15.34
C ASN A 88 -11.44 -18.65 -16.71
N ARG A 89 -10.37 -17.95 -17.11
CA ARG A 89 -9.61 -18.29 -18.33
C ARG A 89 -8.66 -19.46 -18.15
N TRP A 90 -8.18 -19.62 -16.93
CA TRP A 90 -7.10 -20.56 -16.60
C TRP A 90 -7.64 -21.82 -15.96
N PHE A 91 -8.67 -21.70 -15.12
CA PHE A 91 -9.13 -22.77 -14.26
C PHE A 91 -10.60 -23.10 -14.46
N GLU A 92 -10.93 -24.38 -14.40
CA GLU A 92 -12.30 -24.87 -14.47
C GLU A 92 -12.92 -24.99 -13.08
N ASN A 93 -12.15 -25.46 -12.08
CA ASN A 93 -12.66 -25.83 -10.78
C ASN A 93 -12.90 -24.61 -9.87
N ASP A 94 -14.06 -24.56 -9.22
CA ASP A 94 -14.43 -23.44 -8.34
C ASP A 94 -13.57 -23.36 -7.07
N ILE A 95 -12.98 -24.46 -6.60
CA ILE A 95 -12.14 -24.49 -5.40
C ILE A 95 -10.85 -23.70 -5.62
N ILE A 96 -10.16 -23.94 -6.74
CA ILE A 96 -8.92 -23.19 -7.05
C ILE A 96 -9.25 -21.73 -7.37
N LYS A 97 -10.34 -21.47 -8.10
CA LYS A 97 -10.79 -20.10 -8.37
C LYS A 97 -11.13 -19.35 -7.09
N GLY A 98 -11.83 -19.98 -6.16
CA GLY A 98 -12.17 -19.39 -4.86
C GLY A 98 -10.92 -19.09 -4.03
N THR A 99 -9.96 -20.02 -4.02
CA THR A 99 -8.69 -19.85 -3.28
C THR A 99 -7.88 -18.69 -3.84
N LEU A 100 -7.65 -18.65 -5.15
CA LEU A 100 -6.87 -17.58 -5.80
C LEU A 100 -7.62 -16.24 -5.88
N SER A 101 -8.95 -16.25 -5.79
CA SER A 101 -9.74 -15.01 -5.75
C SER A 101 -9.47 -14.19 -4.50
N TYR A 102 -9.04 -14.82 -3.41
CA TYR A 102 -8.67 -14.14 -2.16
C TYR A 102 -7.62 -13.05 -2.41
N ASP A 103 -6.61 -13.35 -3.21
CA ASP A 103 -5.52 -12.43 -3.55
C ASP A 103 -6.02 -11.20 -4.34
N GLY A 104 -7.14 -11.33 -5.04
CA GLY A 104 -7.78 -10.24 -5.79
C GLY A 104 -8.78 -9.38 -5.00
N VAL A 105 -9.04 -9.70 -3.73
CA VAL A 105 -10.03 -8.97 -2.91
C VAL A 105 -9.50 -8.55 -1.54
N ILE A 106 -8.24 -8.88 -1.24
CA ILE A 106 -7.63 -8.52 0.05
C ILE A 106 -7.57 -6.99 0.22
N GLY A 107 -8.07 -6.50 1.35
CA GLY A 107 -8.01 -5.08 1.71
C GLY A 107 -8.96 -4.14 0.96
N VAL A 108 -9.88 -4.66 0.14
CA VAL A 108 -10.87 -3.85 -0.60
C VAL A 108 -12.31 -4.22 -0.23
N PRO A 109 -13.27 -3.28 -0.27
CA PRO A 109 -14.69 -3.55 0.02
C PRO A 109 -15.43 -4.11 -1.21
N TYR A 110 -14.76 -4.89 -2.06
CA TYR A 110 -15.27 -5.41 -3.32
C TYR A 110 -15.17 -6.94 -3.38
N GLY A 111 -16.08 -7.59 -4.09
CA GLY A 111 -16.08 -9.03 -4.32
C GLY A 111 -15.33 -9.43 -5.60
N PRO A 112 -15.08 -10.74 -5.81
CA PRO A 112 -14.21 -11.22 -6.89
C PRO A 112 -14.75 -10.99 -8.30
N TYR A 113 -16.04 -10.65 -8.42
CA TYR A 113 -16.70 -10.34 -9.70
C TYR A 113 -16.72 -8.85 -10.02
N ASN A 114 -16.32 -7.97 -9.09
CA ASN A 114 -16.27 -6.53 -9.34
C ASN A 114 -15.06 -6.20 -10.24
N ASP A 115 -15.27 -5.32 -11.23
CA ASP A 115 -14.19 -4.82 -12.08
C ASP A 115 -13.16 -4.05 -11.24
N GLY A 116 -11.89 -4.11 -11.65
CA GLY A 116 -10.76 -3.53 -10.91
C GLY A 116 -10.17 -4.46 -9.84
N THR A 117 -10.83 -5.56 -9.47
CA THR A 117 -10.22 -6.58 -8.59
C THR A 117 -9.06 -7.32 -9.24
N GLY A 118 -8.97 -7.33 -10.58
CA GLY A 118 -7.79 -7.82 -11.28
C GLY A 118 -6.52 -6.99 -11.02
N TYR A 119 -6.65 -5.67 -10.75
CA TYR A 119 -5.54 -4.84 -10.30
C TYR A 119 -5.07 -5.22 -8.88
N VAL A 120 -5.99 -5.59 -7.98
CA VAL A 120 -5.63 -6.04 -6.63
C VAL A 120 -4.84 -7.35 -6.69
N LEU A 121 -5.29 -8.31 -7.52
CA LEU A 121 -4.55 -9.54 -7.80
C LEU A 121 -3.15 -9.25 -8.32
N LEU A 122 -3.01 -8.22 -9.17
CA LEU A 122 -1.73 -7.85 -9.73
C LEU A 122 -0.77 -7.23 -8.70
N ASN A 123 -1.28 -6.44 -7.76
CA ASN A 123 -0.46 -5.92 -6.65
C ASN A 123 0.08 -7.06 -5.77
N TYR A 124 -0.71 -8.12 -5.58
CA TYR A 124 -0.24 -9.30 -4.86
C TYR A 124 0.98 -9.93 -5.54
N VAL A 125 0.99 -10.02 -6.87
CA VAL A 125 2.08 -10.67 -7.61
C VAL A 125 3.37 -9.83 -7.67
N ILE A 126 3.27 -8.51 -7.53
CA ILE A 126 4.44 -7.60 -7.55
C ILE A 126 5.22 -7.65 -6.23
N GLY A 127 4.60 -8.11 -5.13
CA GLY A 127 5.26 -8.20 -3.83
C GLY A 127 6.53 -9.06 -3.88
N SER A 128 7.60 -8.61 -3.21
CA SER A 128 8.82 -9.39 -3.07
C SER A 128 9.34 -9.36 -1.63
N VAL A 129 10.00 -10.45 -1.23
CA VAL A 129 10.69 -10.55 0.05
C VAL A 129 12.11 -11.03 -0.21
N SER A 130 13.10 -10.28 0.29
CA SER A 130 14.52 -10.65 0.16
C SER A 130 14.92 -10.99 -1.28
N GLU A 131 14.50 -10.16 -2.25
CA GLU A 131 14.76 -10.32 -3.69
C GLU A 131 14.03 -11.50 -4.37
N ILE A 132 13.16 -12.21 -3.66
CA ILE A 132 12.31 -13.26 -4.22
C ILE A 132 10.97 -12.63 -4.66
N PRO A 133 10.68 -12.55 -5.97
CA PRO A 133 9.44 -11.97 -6.47
C PRO A 133 8.24 -12.89 -6.24
N GLY A 134 7.05 -12.32 -6.10
CA GLY A 134 5.79 -13.03 -5.90
C GLY A 134 5.63 -13.69 -4.54
N VAL A 135 6.45 -13.32 -3.55
CA VAL A 135 6.43 -13.92 -2.21
C VAL A 135 6.14 -12.86 -1.17
N TRP A 136 5.33 -13.25 -0.18
CA TRP A 136 4.96 -12.43 0.97
C TRP A 136 5.45 -13.09 2.26
N GLY A 137 5.93 -12.26 3.17
CA GLY A 137 6.48 -12.71 4.45
C GLY A 137 5.45 -12.52 5.56
N ILE A 138 5.34 -13.52 6.43
CA ILE A 138 4.61 -13.38 7.69
C ILE A 138 5.59 -12.87 8.74
N VAL A 139 5.23 -11.80 9.44
CA VAL A 139 6.08 -11.19 10.46
C VAL A 139 6.13 -12.11 11.69
N TYR A 140 7.34 -12.48 12.11
CA TYR A 140 7.55 -13.20 13.35
C TYR A 140 7.06 -12.39 14.56
N GLY A 141 6.33 -13.04 15.46
CA GLY A 141 5.68 -12.38 16.59
C GLY A 141 4.34 -11.70 16.26
N GLY A 142 3.85 -11.85 15.02
CA GLY A 142 2.57 -11.31 14.57
C GLY A 142 2.62 -9.81 14.22
N MET A 143 1.52 -9.27 13.68
CA MET A 143 1.49 -7.89 13.17
C MET A 143 1.81 -6.81 14.21
N GLY A 144 1.55 -7.07 15.50
CA GLY A 144 1.88 -6.13 16.58
C GLY A 144 3.39 -5.88 16.75
N SER A 145 4.24 -6.80 16.31
CA SER A 145 5.70 -6.60 16.38
C SER A 145 6.17 -5.49 15.44
N VAL A 146 5.49 -5.30 14.29
CA VAL A 146 5.76 -4.19 13.36
C VAL A 146 5.47 -2.85 14.04
N SER A 147 4.30 -2.71 14.66
CA SER A 147 3.92 -1.49 15.39
C SER A 147 4.89 -1.20 16.53
N ASN A 148 5.30 -2.23 17.28
CA ASN A 148 6.26 -2.09 18.38
C ASN A 148 7.66 -1.70 17.89
N ALA A 149 8.11 -2.22 16.74
CA ALA A 149 9.39 -1.85 16.15
C ALA A 149 9.40 -0.38 15.71
N ILE A 150 8.33 0.09 15.08
CA ILE A 150 8.16 1.50 14.69
C ILE A 150 8.14 2.39 15.95
N ALA A 151 7.39 2.01 16.98
CA ALA A 151 7.34 2.71 18.25
C ALA A 151 8.73 2.83 18.90
N SER A 152 9.47 1.72 18.97
CA SER A 152 10.82 1.68 19.55
C SER A 152 11.80 2.55 18.77
N ALA A 153 11.73 2.54 17.44
CA ALA A 153 12.54 3.42 16.59
C ALA A 153 12.18 4.90 16.82
N ALA A 154 10.91 5.27 16.89
CA ALA A 154 10.52 6.65 17.17
C ALA A 154 11.04 7.12 18.54
N GLN A 155 10.95 6.27 19.57
CA GLN A 155 11.47 6.56 20.91
C GLN A 155 13.00 6.74 20.93
N SER A 156 13.75 5.98 20.12
CA SER A 156 15.21 6.16 20.05
C SER A 156 15.63 7.50 19.44
N PHE A 157 14.75 8.14 18.66
CA PHE A 157 14.89 9.51 18.18
C PHE A 157 14.21 10.55 19.09
N GLY A 158 13.79 10.17 20.30
CA GLY A 158 13.24 11.07 21.31
C GLY A 158 11.74 11.33 21.22
N ALA A 159 10.99 10.54 20.44
CA ALA A 159 9.53 10.63 20.44
C ALA A 159 8.94 10.11 21.77
N GLU A 160 8.00 10.86 22.33
CA GLU A 160 7.17 10.41 23.45
C GLU A 160 5.88 9.78 22.92
N LEU A 161 5.55 8.58 23.38
CA LEU A 161 4.36 7.84 22.96
C LEU A 161 3.32 7.82 24.08
N TYR A 162 2.11 8.22 23.74
CA TYR A 162 0.97 8.25 24.65
C TYR A 162 -0.11 7.30 24.11
N THR A 163 -0.47 6.28 24.90
CA THR A 163 -1.49 5.27 24.56
C THR A 163 -2.70 5.39 25.48
N GLU A 164 -3.85 4.85 25.08
CA GLU A 164 -5.11 4.89 25.87
C GLU A 164 -5.64 6.30 26.13
N CYS A 165 -5.26 7.21 25.25
CA CYS A 165 -5.56 8.62 25.28
C CYS A 165 -6.66 8.96 24.28
N VAL A 166 -7.65 9.75 24.72
CA VAL A 166 -8.57 10.43 23.80
C VAL A 166 -7.98 11.81 23.50
N THR A 167 -7.56 12.02 22.25
CA THR A 167 -7.12 13.33 21.77
C THR A 167 -8.34 14.20 21.49
N ILE A 168 -8.48 15.31 22.23
CA ILE A 168 -9.63 16.22 22.09
C ILE A 168 -9.36 17.29 21.02
N TYR A 169 -8.09 17.62 20.76
CA TYR A 169 -7.67 18.50 19.68
C TYR A 169 -6.22 18.25 19.28
N SER A 170 -5.89 18.54 18.02
CA SER A 170 -4.52 18.52 17.49
C SER A 170 -4.17 19.88 16.92
N ILE A 171 -3.21 20.59 17.53
CA ILE A 171 -2.63 21.81 16.95
C ILE A 171 -1.35 21.39 16.21
N ILE A 172 -1.31 21.59 14.89
CA ILE A 172 -0.13 21.34 14.06
C ILE A 172 0.51 22.69 13.75
N ASP A 173 1.67 22.98 14.35
CA ASP A 173 2.48 24.16 14.02
C ASP A 173 3.25 23.92 12.71
N VAL A 174 2.83 24.56 11.62
CA VAL A 174 3.62 24.61 10.38
C VAL A 174 4.51 25.85 10.42
N ALA A 175 5.62 25.75 11.14
CA ALA A 175 6.65 26.79 11.13
C ALA A 175 7.51 26.63 9.87
N LYS A 176 7.16 27.28 8.73
CA LYS A 176 8.17 27.46 7.68
C LYS A 176 8.11 28.60 6.65
N GLU A 177 7.10 29.47 6.55
CA GLU A 177 7.13 30.48 5.45
C GLU A 177 6.97 31.97 5.81
N LEU A 178 6.74 32.36 7.07
CA LEU A 178 6.52 33.79 7.39
C LEU A 178 7.40 34.39 8.51
N GLY A 179 8.44 33.69 8.97
CA GLY A 179 9.40 34.27 9.93
C GLY A 179 8.82 34.60 11.32
N ALA A 180 7.62 34.14 11.65
CA ALA A 180 7.05 34.23 12.99
C ALA A 180 7.38 32.96 13.79
N ILE A 181 8.04 33.14 14.93
CA ILE A 181 8.20 32.09 15.94
C ILE A 181 6.85 31.98 16.66
N ALA A 182 5.96 31.12 16.17
CA ALA A 182 4.83 30.66 16.94
C ALA A 182 5.22 29.28 17.49
N SER A 183 5.25 29.18 18.82
CA SER A 183 5.29 27.91 19.53
C SER A 183 4.05 27.88 20.43
N LEU A 184 3.09 27.02 20.09
CA LEU A 184 2.02 26.70 21.04
C LEU A 184 1.66 25.21 20.91
N SER A 185 2.35 24.36 21.68
CA SER A 185 1.99 22.96 21.84
C SER A 185 1.09 22.79 23.06
N ARG A 186 -0.22 22.71 22.84
CA ARG A 186 -1.13 22.11 23.80
C ARG A 186 -1.75 20.87 23.17
N ILE A 187 -1.66 19.74 23.86
CA ILE A 187 -2.35 18.50 23.53
C ILE A 187 -3.09 18.11 24.81
N ASP A 188 -4.35 18.52 24.98
CA ASP A 188 -5.12 18.04 26.13
C ASP A 188 -5.49 16.58 25.86
N THR A 189 -4.93 15.72 26.70
CA THR A 189 -5.03 14.27 26.57
C THR A 189 -5.85 13.73 27.74
N ALA A 190 -7.03 13.18 27.47
CA ALA A 190 -7.88 12.59 28.50
C ALA A 190 -7.64 11.07 28.58
N PHE A 191 -7.28 10.57 29.76
CA PHE A 191 -7.16 9.13 30.02
C PHE A 191 -8.51 8.55 30.47
N LYS A 192 -8.79 7.30 30.06
CA LYS A 192 -10.03 6.56 30.35
C LYS A 192 -10.34 6.30 31.85
N GLY A 193 -9.48 6.74 32.78
CA GLY A 193 -9.57 6.47 34.23
C GLY A 193 -9.58 7.70 35.15
N GLY A 194 -9.73 8.92 34.62
CA GLY A 194 -9.70 10.14 35.41
C GLY A 194 -8.69 11.14 34.88
N ILE A 195 -9.08 12.41 34.91
CA ILE A 195 -8.33 13.52 34.35
C ILE A 195 -7.09 13.77 35.23
N SER A 196 -5.90 13.38 34.76
CA SER A 196 -4.64 13.89 35.27
C SER A 196 -4.12 14.94 34.29
N LEU A 197 -4.34 16.22 34.62
CA LEU A 197 -3.78 17.35 33.89
C LEU A 197 -2.28 17.43 34.22
N LYS A 198 -1.42 17.03 33.29
CA LYS A 198 -0.02 17.47 33.31
C LYS A 198 0.05 18.78 32.52
N GLU A 199 0.07 19.91 33.21
CA GLU A 199 0.38 21.21 32.59
C GLU A 199 1.81 21.17 32.06
N ILE A 200 1.97 21.17 30.73
CA ILE A 200 3.22 21.59 30.09
C ILE A 200 3.07 23.10 29.88
N SER A 201 3.41 23.89 30.90
CA SER A 201 3.33 25.35 30.82
C SER A 201 4.63 25.93 30.24
N THR A 202 4.58 26.48 29.03
CA THR A 202 5.60 27.41 28.55
C THR A 202 4.92 28.76 28.31
N THR A 203 5.29 29.76 29.12
CA THR A 203 4.70 31.10 29.10
C THR A 203 5.10 31.86 27.84
N VAL A 204 4.12 32.37 27.08
CA VAL A 204 4.32 33.40 26.06
C VAL A 204 3.33 34.53 26.30
N GLN A 205 3.84 35.76 26.45
CA GLN A 205 3.05 36.97 26.66
C GLN A 205 2.17 37.28 25.44
N GLY A 206 0.89 37.55 25.66
CA GLY A 206 0.16 38.53 24.84
C GLY A 206 -1.05 38.09 24.02
N CYS A 207 -1.51 36.83 24.06
CA CYS A 207 -2.71 36.43 23.31
C CYS A 207 -3.74 35.72 24.19
N HIS A 208 -4.89 36.36 24.41
CA HIS A 208 -6.09 35.74 24.95
C HIS A 208 -6.89 35.10 23.81
N LEU A 209 -6.95 33.77 23.79
CA LEU A 209 -7.89 33.01 22.95
C LEU A 209 -8.99 32.43 23.84
N TYR A 210 -10.24 32.85 23.59
CA TYR A 210 -11.43 32.28 24.21
C TYR A 210 -11.91 31.07 23.40
N SER A 211 -12.18 29.94 24.07
CA SER A 211 -12.83 28.77 23.43
C SER A 211 -14.30 28.70 23.82
N TYR A 212 -15.18 28.57 22.83
CA TYR A 212 -16.56 28.11 23.03
C TYR A 212 -16.61 26.58 22.92
N VAL A 213 -17.30 25.95 23.86
CA VAL A 213 -17.61 24.52 23.90
C VAL A 213 -18.97 24.32 23.21
N TYR A 214 -19.06 23.40 22.25
CA TYR A 214 -20.30 22.75 21.84
C TYR A 214 -20.14 21.24 21.93
#